data_AF-A0A5K3EMH9-F1
#
_entry.id   AF-A0A5K3EMH9-F1
#
_cell.length_a   1.000
_cell.length_b   1.000
_cell.length_c   1.000
_cell.angle_alpha   90.00
_cell.angle_beta   90.00
_cell.angle_gamma   90.00
#
_symmetry.space_group_name_H-M   'P 1'
#
loop_
_entity.id
_entity.type
_entity.pdbx_description
1 polymer ?
#
loop_
_entity_poly.entity_id
_entity_poly.type
_entity_poly.pdbx_seq_one_letter_code
_entity_poly.pdbx_strand_id
1 'polypeptide(L)'
;MYDIGLPSRRTLFQLQAERLLSLCRQVSTKCGQEICIPWYIMTSDQTQKLTEDFFRKNGYFNYPEEHIIFFEQFDMPVLSFQGKILMKDKASLCWSPEGNGGLYRALLDRGILQNMRARGIDYVHIYGVDNVLVRLADPAFIGFCISRAADCAVKVVEKTDPAEPIGVVGVVDGKFRVVEYSEISPSTAALVLPMPPSRIACCQDEKDCDSKLANSRLLYCHGNICNHFMTLTFLERVCNPELESQLPYHVARKKVPHIDLETGTTITPTQPNALKLEKFIFDVFQFSQRFAIWEVDRATEFSPLKNRSGAQNDCPETCRQSILNLHASWARAAGAVFASEDNINRDVIEISPLVSLNGENLECLKGKTITGVNILELRRSEDGEDVPTLIQVKANN
;
A
#
# COMPACT_ATOMS: atom_id res chain seq x y z
N MET A 1 -0.60 5.02 -11.61
CA MET A 1 -0.66 6.16 -12.56
C MET A 1 -1.53 7.31 -12.07
N TYR A 2 -2.37 7.12 -11.05
CA TYR A 2 -3.30 8.16 -10.60
C TYR A 2 -2.55 9.39 -10.05
N ASP A 3 -3.01 10.60 -10.40
CA ASP A 3 -2.60 11.89 -9.83
C ASP A 3 -3.68 12.33 -8.83
N ILE A 4 -3.30 12.41 -7.55
CA ILE A 4 -4.21 12.78 -6.45
C ILE A 4 -4.29 14.31 -6.24
N GLY A 5 -3.67 15.10 -7.11
CA GLY A 5 -3.70 16.56 -7.05
C GLY A 5 -2.68 17.17 -6.09
N LEU A 6 -1.58 16.48 -5.80
CA LEU A 6 -0.44 17.09 -5.10
C LEU A 6 0.08 18.34 -5.87
N PRO A 7 0.66 19.33 -5.19
CA PRO A 7 1.30 20.49 -5.84
C PRO A 7 2.22 20.12 -7.01
N SER A 8 3.00 19.05 -6.88
CA SER A 8 3.91 18.54 -7.92
C SER A 8 3.23 17.79 -9.07
N ARG A 9 1.95 17.40 -8.91
CA ARG A 9 1.20 16.51 -9.81
C ARG A 9 1.83 15.12 -9.97
N ARG A 10 2.71 14.71 -9.04
CA ARG A 10 3.28 13.37 -9.01
C ARG A 10 2.18 12.32 -8.94
N THR A 11 2.35 11.27 -9.74
CA THR A 11 1.50 10.09 -9.64
C THR A 11 1.97 9.16 -8.52
N LEU A 12 1.10 8.24 -8.08
CA LEU A 12 1.46 7.23 -7.09
C LEU A 12 2.73 6.43 -7.47
N PHE A 13 2.89 6.06 -8.74
CA PHE A 13 4.09 5.33 -9.19
C PHE A 13 5.35 6.19 -9.09
N GLN A 14 5.25 7.48 -9.42
CA GLN A 14 6.39 8.38 -9.29
C GLN A 14 6.79 8.57 -7.83
N LEU A 15 5.84 8.78 -6.92
CA LEU A 15 6.12 8.87 -5.48
C LEU A 15 6.80 7.60 -4.95
N GLN A 16 6.32 6.42 -5.36
CA GLN A 16 6.88 5.13 -4.94
C GLN A 16 8.30 4.92 -5.51
N ALA A 17 8.51 5.24 -6.79
CA ALA A 17 9.82 5.16 -7.43
C ALA A 17 10.84 6.10 -6.76
N GLU A 18 10.46 7.35 -6.50
CA GLU A 18 11.33 8.33 -5.85
C GLU A 18 11.66 7.95 -4.40
N ARG A 19 10.70 7.36 -3.66
CA ARG A 19 10.97 6.80 -2.31
C ARG A 19 12.01 5.67 -2.37
N LEU A 20 11.83 4.73 -3.30
CA LEU A 20 12.76 3.61 -3.46
C LEU A 20 14.14 4.09 -3.90
N LEU A 21 14.19 5.03 -4.85
CA LEU A 21 15.43 5.64 -5.34
C LEU A 21 16.17 6.39 -4.23
N SER A 22 15.46 7.17 -3.43
CA SER A 22 16.03 7.90 -2.29
C SER A 22 16.62 6.93 -1.27
N LEU A 23 15.92 5.85 -0.93
CA LEU A 23 16.43 4.82 -0.03
C LEU A 23 17.70 4.17 -0.59
N CYS A 24 17.67 3.77 -1.87
CA CYS A 24 18.82 3.20 -2.56
C CYS A 24 20.03 4.14 -2.53
N ARG A 25 19.84 5.44 -2.80
CA ARG A 25 20.90 6.46 -2.71
C ARG A 25 21.45 6.60 -1.29
N GLN A 26 20.59 6.70 -0.28
CA GLN A 26 21.01 6.82 1.12
C GLN A 26 21.85 5.61 1.55
N VAL A 27 21.45 4.40 1.19
CA VAL A 27 22.20 3.17 1.49
C VAL A 27 23.49 3.11 0.67
N SER A 28 23.45 3.48 -0.61
CA SER A 28 24.62 3.49 -1.48
C SER A 28 25.73 4.38 -0.94
N THR A 29 25.38 5.60 -0.51
CA THR A 29 26.32 6.54 0.11
C THR A 29 26.92 5.96 1.40
N LYS A 30 26.11 5.32 2.25
CA LYS A 30 26.59 4.71 3.50
C LYS A 30 27.53 3.53 3.26
N CYS A 31 27.26 2.73 2.23
CA CYS A 31 28.04 1.54 1.90
C CYS A 31 29.23 1.81 0.96
N GLY A 32 29.29 3.00 0.33
CA GLY A 32 30.31 3.34 -0.67
C GLY A 32 30.20 2.53 -1.97
N GLN A 33 29.03 1.95 -2.24
CA GLN A 33 28.75 1.12 -3.41
C GLN A 33 27.33 1.43 -3.89
N GLU A 34 27.12 1.39 -5.21
CA GLU A 34 25.77 1.49 -5.77
C GLU A 34 24.90 0.29 -5.36
N ILE A 35 23.79 0.57 -4.69
CA ILE A 35 22.80 -0.38 -4.22
C ILE A 35 21.47 -0.08 -4.89
N CYS A 36 20.88 -1.08 -5.53
CA CYS A 36 19.52 -1.03 -6.09
C CYS A 36 18.68 -2.18 -5.53
N ILE A 37 17.38 -1.94 -5.35
CA ILE A 37 16.41 -2.91 -4.85
C ILE A 37 15.49 -3.31 -6.01
N PRO A 38 15.54 -4.57 -6.49
CA PRO A 38 14.64 -5.01 -7.55
C PRO A 38 13.17 -4.77 -7.19
N TRP A 39 12.45 -4.07 -8.08
CA TRP A 39 11.05 -3.74 -7.93
C TRP A 39 10.21 -4.60 -8.88
N TYR A 40 9.57 -5.61 -8.29
CA TYR A 40 8.66 -6.49 -9.01
C TYR A 40 7.25 -5.92 -8.98
N ILE A 41 6.67 -5.65 -10.15
CA ILE A 41 5.36 -5.03 -10.32
C ILE A 41 4.42 -6.06 -10.95
N MET A 42 3.54 -6.62 -10.12
CA MET A 42 2.47 -7.50 -10.58
C MET A 42 1.33 -6.68 -11.19
N THR A 43 0.92 -7.00 -12.41
CA THR A 43 -0.25 -6.40 -13.04
C THR A 43 -1.26 -7.46 -13.50
N SER A 44 -2.42 -7.03 -13.96
CA SER A 44 -3.36 -7.87 -14.71
C SER A 44 -3.13 -7.76 -16.23
N ASP A 45 -3.76 -8.64 -17.00
CA ASP A 45 -3.86 -8.56 -18.46
C ASP A 45 -4.28 -7.15 -18.97
N GLN A 46 -5.23 -6.53 -18.27
CA GLN A 46 -5.78 -5.22 -18.58
C GLN A 46 -4.84 -4.06 -18.25
N THR A 47 -3.84 -4.28 -17.39
CA THR A 47 -3.01 -3.21 -16.83
C THR A 47 -1.54 -3.32 -17.20
N GLN A 48 -1.05 -4.49 -17.65
CA GLN A 48 0.36 -4.73 -18.00
C GLN A 48 0.88 -3.71 -19.00
N LYS A 49 0.34 -3.71 -20.23
CA LYS A 49 0.84 -2.83 -21.30
C LYS A 49 0.76 -1.35 -20.93
N LEU A 50 -0.34 -0.93 -20.31
CA LEU A 50 -0.52 0.45 -19.87
C LEU A 50 0.54 0.85 -18.84
N THR A 51 0.88 -0.06 -17.92
CA THR A 51 1.88 0.16 -16.87
C THR A 51 3.27 0.25 -17.47
N GLU A 52 3.66 -0.69 -18.31
CA GLU A 52 4.95 -0.65 -19.00
C GLU A 52 5.13 0.62 -19.83
N ASP A 53 4.12 0.97 -20.65
CA ASP A 53 4.17 2.17 -21.48
C ASP A 53 4.25 3.44 -20.64
N PHE A 54 3.57 3.48 -19.48
CA PHE A 54 3.65 4.59 -18.55
C PHE A 54 5.05 4.73 -17.93
N PHE A 55 5.68 3.64 -17.50
CA PHE A 55 7.05 3.68 -16.97
C PHE A 55 8.05 4.11 -18.05
N ARG A 56 7.98 3.52 -19.25
CA ARG A 56 8.86 3.87 -20.39
C ARG A 56 8.73 5.34 -20.77
N LYS A 57 7.50 5.86 -20.87
CA LYS A 57 7.22 7.27 -21.20
C LYS A 57 7.84 8.25 -20.20
N ASN A 58 7.95 7.85 -18.93
CA ASN A 58 8.49 8.68 -17.86
C ASN A 58 9.96 8.35 -17.53
N GLY A 59 10.67 7.64 -18.42
CA GLY A 59 12.08 7.29 -18.20
C GLY A 59 12.30 6.49 -16.91
N TYR A 60 11.35 5.60 -16.58
CA TYR A 60 11.34 4.79 -15.35
C TYR A 60 11.47 5.63 -14.06
N PHE A 61 11.08 6.90 -14.10
CA PHE A 61 11.22 7.85 -12.99
C PHE A 61 12.66 7.98 -12.47
N ASN A 62 13.64 7.79 -13.37
CA ASN A 62 15.07 7.75 -13.08
C ASN A 62 15.51 6.56 -12.20
N TYR A 63 14.69 5.52 -12.09
CA TYR A 63 15.10 4.24 -11.52
C TYR A 63 15.73 3.35 -12.60
N PRO A 64 16.76 2.54 -12.29
CA PRO A 64 17.37 1.64 -13.28
C PRO A 64 16.37 0.62 -13.84
N GLU A 65 16.24 0.58 -15.17
CA GLU A 65 15.23 -0.22 -15.87
C GLU A 65 15.41 -1.72 -15.62
N GLU A 66 16.65 -2.21 -15.55
CA GLU A 66 16.99 -3.61 -15.27
C GLU A 66 16.59 -4.08 -13.86
N HIS A 67 16.24 -3.14 -12.98
CA HIS A 67 15.73 -3.39 -11.64
C HIS A 67 14.21 -3.22 -11.54
N ILE A 68 13.49 -2.94 -12.64
CA ILE A 68 12.02 -2.93 -12.68
C ILE A 68 11.53 -4.13 -13.49
N ILE A 69 10.84 -5.06 -12.84
CA ILE A 69 10.38 -6.31 -13.43
C ILE A 69 8.86 -6.36 -13.40
N PHE A 70 8.23 -6.25 -14.57
CA PHE A 70 6.78 -6.44 -14.70
C PHE A 70 6.44 -7.91 -14.91
N PHE A 71 5.33 -8.36 -14.31
CA PHE A 71 4.80 -9.69 -14.56
C PHE A 71 3.29 -9.73 -14.35
N GLU A 72 2.62 -10.57 -15.13
CA GLU A 72 1.18 -10.69 -15.12
C GLU A 72 0.72 -11.78 -14.14
N GLN A 73 -0.24 -11.42 -13.28
CA GLN A 73 -1.09 -12.42 -12.63
C GLN A 73 -2.00 -13.10 -13.66
N PHE A 74 -2.60 -14.22 -13.25
CA PHE A 74 -3.56 -14.94 -14.07
C PHE A 74 -4.99 -14.43 -13.86
N ASP A 75 -5.90 -14.88 -14.72
CA ASP A 75 -7.33 -14.62 -14.63
C ASP A 75 -8.12 -15.90 -14.38
N MET A 76 -9.27 -15.75 -13.74
CA MET A 76 -10.30 -16.78 -13.57
C MET A 76 -11.53 -16.48 -14.42
N PRO A 77 -12.19 -17.54 -14.94
CA PRO A 77 -13.46 -17.37 -15.62
C PRO A 77 -14.53 -16.92 -14.62
N VAL A 78 -15.32 -15.93 -15.01
CA VAL A 78 -16.45 -15.45 -14.21
C VAL A 78 -17.60 -16.46 -14.30
N LEU A 79 -18.21 -16.79 -13.17
CA LEU A 79 -19.29 -17.77 -13.10
C LEU A 79 -20.65 -17.09 -12.89
N SER A 80 -21.73 -17.70 -13.39
CA SER A 80 -23.09 -17.38 -12.98
C SER A 80 -23.39 -17.96 -11.59
N PHE A 81 -24.52 -17.60 -10.99
CA PHE A 81 -24.96 -18.21 -9.71
C PHE A 81 -25.28 -19.71 -9.83
N GLN A 82 -25.44 -20.24 -11.04
CA GLN A 82 -25.60 -21.66 -11.32
C GLN A 82 -24.27 -22.37 -11.59
N GLY A 83 -23.13 -21.67 -11.45
CA GLY A 83 -21.80 -22.22 -11.70
C GLY A 83 -21.42 -22.33 -13.18
N LYS A 84 -22.17 -21.70 -14.10
CA LYS A 84 -21.84 -21.69 -15.53
C LYS A 84 -20.85 -20.57 -15.84
N ILE A 85 -19.87 -20.82 -16.70
CA ILE A 85 -18.96 -19.76 -17.17
C ILE A 85 -19.76 -18.73 -17.99
N LEU A 86 -19.59 -17.45 -17.66
CA LEU A 86 -20.20 -16.36 -18.42
C LEU A 86 -19.38 -16.06 -19.67
N MET A 87 -20.10 -15.84 -20.77
CA MET A 87 -19.54 -15.44 -22.05
C MET A 87 -19.60 -13.92 -22.17
N LYS A 88 -18.50 -13.28 -22.55
CA LYS A 88 -18.47 -11.84 -22.85
C LYS A 88 -19.10 -11.57 -24.20
N ASP A 89 -18.78 -12.39 -25.19
CA ASP A 89 -19.36 -12.44 -26.53
C ASP A 89 -19.34 -13.88 -27.06
N LYS A 90 -19.69 -14.12 -28.34
CA LYS A 90 -19.76 -15.47 -28.91
C LYS A 90 -18.41 -16.19 -29.00
N ALA A 91 -17.29 -15.46 -28.90
CA ALA A 91 -15.94 -15.99 -29.08
C ALA A 91 -15.07 -15.84 -27.82
N SER A 92 -15.51 -15.10 -26.78
CA SER A 92 -14.70 -14.82 -25.60
C SER A 92 -15.46 -15.01 -24.28
N LEU A 93 -14.76 -15.55 -23.28
CA LEU A 93 -15.27 -15.69 -21.91
C LEU A 93 -15.20 -14.33 -21.16
N CYS A 94 -16.03 -14.18 -20.14
CA CYS A 94 -15.83 -13.18 -19.12
C CYS A 94 -14.68 -13.62 -18.21
N TRP A 95 -13.61 -12.84 -18.16
CA TRP A 95 -12.45 -13.07 -17.29
C TRP A 95 -12.38 -12.02 -16.18
N SER A 96 -11.77 -12.40 -15.06
CA SER A 96 -11.37 -11.46 -14.01
C SER A 96 -10.10 -11.94 -13.32
N PRO A 97 -9.24 -11.03 -12.82
CA PRO A 97 -8.04 -11.42 -12.08
C PRO A 97 -8.35 -12.36 -10.92
N GLU A 98 -7.45 -13.31 -10.62
CA GLU A 98 -7.64 -14.30 -9.54
C GLU A 98 -7.53 -13.71 -8.12
N GLY A 99 -7.63 -12.40 -7.94
CA GLY A 99 -7.34 -11.70 -6.69
C GLY A 99 -5.84 -11.56 -6.40
N ASN A 100 -5.50 -10.77 -5.37
CA ASN A 100 -4.10 -10.50 -5.04
C ASN A 100 -3.33 -11.74 -4.53
N GLY A 101 -4.03 -12.79 -4.08
CA GLY A 101 -3.44 -14.10 -3.75
C GLY A 101 -3.02 -14.91 -4.97
N GLY A 102 -3.47 -14.54 -6.19
CA GLY A 102 -2.93 -15.06 -7.44
C GLY A 102 -1.44 -14.77 -7.65
N LEU A 103 -0.86 -13.91 -6.80
CA LEU A 103 0.57 -13.66 -6.69
C LEU A 103 1.39 -14.94 -6.63
N TYR A 104 1.02 -15.90 -5.78
CA TYR A 104 1.88 -17.07 -5.51
C TYR A 104 2.09 -17.95 -6.74
N ARG A 105 1.01 -18.23 -7.47
CA ARG A 105 1.08 -18.92 -8.75
C ARG A 105 1.88 -18.12 -9.78
N ALA A 106 1.62 -16.81 -9.88
CA ALA A 106 2.33 -15.95 -10.82
C ALA A 106 3.84 -15.89 -10.54
N LEU A 107 4.25 -15.86 -9.27
CA LEU A 107 5.66 -15.85 -8.89
C LEU A 107 6.41 -17.11 -9.35
N LEU A 108 5.75 -18.27 -9.29
CA LEU A 108 6.31 -19.54 -9.77
C LEU A 108 6.28 -19.63 -11.30
N ASP A 109 5.10 -19.55 -11.90
CA ASP A 109 4.88 -19.84 -13.33
C ASP A 109 5.53 -18.81 -14.25
N ARG A 110 5.70 -17.56 -13.79
CA ARG A 110 6.37 -16.49 -14.54
C ARG A 110 7.89 -16.42 -14.26
N GLY A 111 8.44 -17.37 -13.49
CA GLY A 111 9.88 -17.44 -13.21
C GLY A 111 10.41 -16.34 -12.27
N ILE A 112 9.53 -15.66 -11.51
CA ILE A 112 9.93 -14.57 -10.63
C ILE A 112 10.72 -15.09 -9.43
N LEU A 113 10.32 -16.22 -8.83
CA LEU A 113 11.12 -16.84 -7.76
C LEU A 113 12.54 -17.19 -8.22
N GLN A 114 12.67 -17.71 -9.45
CA GLN A 114 13.97 -18.00 -10.04
C GLN A 114 14.79 -16.73 -10.23
N ASN A 115 14.16 -15.64 -10.68
CA ASN A 115 14.80 -14.33 -10.81
C ASN A 115 15.28 -13.78 -9.46
N MET A 116 14.44 -13.84 -8.42
CA MET A 116 14.80 -13.42 -7.06
C MET A 116 16.00 -14.21 -6.53
N ARG A 117 15.99 -15.53 -6.70
CA ARG A 117 17.08 -16.42 -6.30
C ARG A 117 18.39 -16.11 -7.06
N ALA A 118 18.31 -15.92 -8.38
CA ALA A 118 19.47 -15.59 -9.20
C ALA A 118 20.11 -14.24 -8.83
N ARG A 119 19.33 -13.32 -8.24
CA ARG A 119 19.78 -12.02 -7.73
C ARG A 119 20.23 -12.06 -6.27
N GLY A 120 20.13 -13.21 -5.59
CA GLY A 120 20.50 -13.34 -4.17
C GLY A 120 19.57 -12.59 -3.22
N ILE A 121 18.27 -12.51 -3.53
CA ILE A 121 17.28 -11.86 -2.67
C ILE A 121 16.86 -12.80 -1.54
N ASP A 122 17.06 -12.39 -0.29
CA ASP A 122 16.61 -13.16 0.88
C ASP A 122 15.24 -12.71 1.42
N TYR A 123 14.90 -11.43 1.22
CA TYR A 123 13.76 -10.78 1.86
C TYR A 123 12.91 -10.01 0.83
N VAL A 124 11.60 -10.17 0.92
CA VAL A 124 10.64 -9.52 0.02
C VAL A 124 9.65 -8.69 0.83
N HIS A 125 9.53 -7.42 0.48
CA HIS A 125 8.50 -6.52 1.00
C HIS A 125 7.38 -6.39 -0.04
N ILE A 126 6.17 -6.82 0.32
CA ILE A 126 5.00 -6.82 -0.56
C ILE A 126 4.01 -5.78 -0.05
N TYR A 127 3.48 -4.92 -0.94
CA TYR A 127 2.61 -3.83 -0.54
C TYR A 127 1.49 -3.56 -1.55
N GLY A 128 0.38 -2.97 -1.08
CA GLY A 128 -0.69 -2.44 -1.94
C GLY A 128 -0.34 -1.11 -2.58
N VAL A 129 -0.51 -1.01 -3.91
CA VAL A 129 -0.13 0.19 -4.69
C VAL A 129 -0.90 1.46 -4.32
N ASP A 130 -2.08 1.33 -3.70
CA ASP A 130 -3.01 2.42 -3.42
C ASP A 130 -2.74 3.17 -2.10
N ASN A 131 -1.82 2.69 -1.27
CA ASN A 131 -1.41 3.40 -0.07
C ASN A 131 -0.43 4.54 -0.42
N VAL A 132 -0.90 5.79 -0.34
CA VAL A 132 -0.08 6.94 -0.72
C VAL A 132 1.01 7.26 0.30
N LEU A 133 0.91 6.72 1.53
CA LEU A 133 1.91 6.88 2.61
C LEU A 133 2.86 5.68 2.75
N VAL A 134 2.80 4.70 1.84
CA VAL A 134 3.63 3.50 1.94
C VAL A 134 5.13 3.82 2.05
N ARG A 135 5.79 3.22 3.05
CA ARG A 135 7.24 3.20 3.21
C ARG A 135 7.83 2.00 2.48
N LEU A 136 8.32 2.21 1.26
CA LEU A 136 8.91 1.13 0.46
C LEU A 136 10.21 0.62 1.10
N ALA A 137 10.32 -0.71 1.17
CA ALA A 137 11.49 -1.41 1.71
C ALA A 137 11.97 -0.85 3.06
N ASP A 138 11.00 -0.53 3.94
CA ASP A 138 11.26 0.09 5.25
C ASP A 138 12.31 -0.70 6.06
N PRO A 139 13.52 -0.13 6.27
CA PRO A 139 14.59 -0.80 6.99
C PRO A 139 14.24 -1.14 8.44
N ALA A 140 13.39 -0.34 9.10
CA ALA A 140 13.00 -0.60 10.49
C ALA A 140 12.12 -1.86 10.58
N PHE A 141 11.12 -1.96 9.71
CA PHE A 141 10.25 -3.14 9.64
C PHE A 141 11.01 -4.40 9.19
N ILE A 142 11.83 -4.30 8.15
CA ILE A 142 12.64 -5.43 7.67
C ILE A 142 13.62 -5.88 8.77
N GLY A 143 14.33 -4.92 9.39
CA GLY A 143 15.25 -5.20 10.49
C GLY A 143 14.56 -5.85 11.69
N PHE A 144 13.36 -5.40 12.05
CA PHE A 144 12.53 -6.06 13.06
C PHE A 144 12.25 -7.52 12.70
N CYS A 145 11.80 -7.79 11.47
CA CYS A 145 11.48 -9.15 11.02
C CYS A 145 12.71 -10.07 11.10
N ILE A 146 13.87 -9.58 10.65
CA ILE A 146 15.16 -10.29 10.75
C ILE A 146 15.51 -10.57 12.21
N SER A 147 15.40 -9.56 13.09
CA SER A 147 15.72 -9.71 14.52
C SER A 147 14.85 -10.74 15.25
N ARG A 148 13.63 -10.96 14.75
CA ARG A 148 12.69 -11.97 15.26
C ARG A 148 12.86 -13.33 14.59
N ALA A 149 13.70 -13.44 13.56
CA ALA A 149 13.79 -14.59 12.65
C ALA A 149 12.43 -14.95 12.03
N ALA A 150 11.59 -13.94 11.77
CA ALA A 150 10.27 -14.13 11.19
C ALA A 150 10.39 -14.67 9.76
N ASP A 151 9.57 -15.66 9.39
CA ASP A 151 9.48 -16.13 8.00
C ASP A 151 8.41 -15.36 7.20
N CYS A 152 7.41 -14.82 7.92
CA CYS A 152 6.37 -13.94 7.41
C CYS A 152 5.99 -12.89 8.47
N ALA A 153 5.69 -11.66 8.06
CA ALA A 153 5.17 -10.64 8.96
C ALA A 153 4.22 -9.67 8.24
N VAL A 154 3.42 -8.95 9.03
CA VAL A 154 2.46 -7.96 8.54
C VAL A 154 2.61 -6.65 9.29
N LYS A 155 2.60 -5.53 8.55
CA LYS A 155 2.33 -4.22 9.14
C LYS A 155 0.84 -4.03 9.33
N VAL A 156 0.46 -3.47 10.46
CA VAL A 156 -0.91 -3.16 10.81
C VAL A 156 -1.03 -1.74 11.32
N VAL A 157 -2.21 -1.15 11.19
CA VAL A 157 -2.58 0.06 11.92
C VAL A 157 -3.62 -0.27 12.96
N GLU A 158 -3.75 0.59 13.96
CA GLU A 158 -4.84 0.47 14.91
C GLU A 158 -6.19 0.75 14.22
N LYS A 159 -7.06 -0.26 14.25
CA LYS A 159 -8.48 -0.14 13.94
C LYS A 159 -9.19 0.39 15.18
N THR A 160 -9.80 1.56 15.08
CA THR A 160 -10.50 2.24 16.18
C THR A 160 -12.02 2.25 16.00
N ASP A 161 -12.51 2.21 14.75
CA ASP A 161 -13.92 2.09 14.44
C ASP A 161 -14.26 0.62 14.10
N PRO A 162 -15.17 -0.04 14.85
CA PRO A 162 -15.65 -1.38 14.54
C PRO A 162 -16.12 -1.55 13.09
N ALA A 163 -16.71 -0.50 12.50
CA ALA A 163 -17.27 -0.49 11.15
C ALA A 163 -16.24 -0.14 10.05
N GLU A 164 -14.99 0.17 10.40
CA GLU A 164 -13.95 0.44 9.41
C GLU A 164 -13.77 -0.79 8.48
N PRO A 165 -13.82 -0.60 7.14
CA PRO A 165 -13.73 -1.67 6.15
C PRO A 165 -12.27 -2.13 5.94
N ILE A 166 -11.64 -2.57 7.03
CA ILE A 166 -10.28 -3.09 7.08
C ILE A 166 -10.31 -4.50 7.70
N GLY A 167 -9.67 -5.46 7.02
CA GLY A 167 -9.48 -6.80 7.56
C GLY A 167 -8.63 -6.76 8.82
N VAL A 168 -8.87 -7.67 9.76
CA VAL A 168 -8.16 -7.71 11.05
C VAL A 168 -7.28 -8.94 11.15
N VAL A 169 -6.03 -8.76 11.55
CA VAL A 169 -5.08 -9.84 11.80
C VAL A 169 -5.40 -10.49 13.15
N GLY A 170 -5.52 -11.81 13.18
CA GLY A 170 -5.81 -12.57 14.39
C GLY A 170 -5.39 -14.03 14.29
N VAL A 171 -5.82 -14.81 15.28
CA VAL A 171 -5.58 -16.26 15.34
C VAL A 171 -6.92 -16.99 15.26
N VAL A 172 -7.05 -17.88 14.28
CA VAL A 172 -8.22 -18.76 14.08
C VAL A 172 -7.73 -20.19 14.01
N ASP A 173 -8.26 -21.06 14.87
CA ASP A 173 -7.85 -22.47 15.00
C ASP A 173 -6.33 -22.65 15.16
N GLY A 174 -5.72 -21.79 15.99
CA GLY A 174 -4.27 -21.80 16.26
C GLY A 174 -3.39 -21.28 15.13
N LYS A 175 -3.96 -20.80 14.03
CA LYS A 175 -3.21 -20.26 12.88
C LYS A 175 -3.45 -18.76 12.71
N PHE A 176 -2.40 -18.03 12.34
CA PHE A 176 -2.53 -16.61 11.97
C PHE A 176 -3.32 -16.47 10.68
N ARG A 177 -4.30 -15.56 10.67
CA ARG A 177 -5.13 -15.24 9.51
C ARG A 177 -5.49 -13.76 9.53
N VAL A 178 -5.97 -13.28 8.39
CA VAL A 178 -6.74 -12.04 8.33
C VAL A 178 -8.21 -12.43 8.19
N VAL A 179 -9.06 -11.87 9.04
CA VAL A 179 -10.50 -11.97 8.87
C VAL A 179 -10.96 -10.69 8.17
N GLU A 180 -11.46 -10.82 6.94
CA GLU A 180 -11.92 -9.67 6.19
C GLU A 180 -13.12 -8.99 6.84
N TYR A 181 -13.27 -7.68 6.61
CA TYR A 181 -14.33 -6.89 7.24
C TYR A 181 -15.74 -7.38 6.83
N SER A 182 -15.86 -8.01 5.66
CA SER A 182 -17.09 -8.64 5.18
C SER A 182 -17.40 -10.00 5.81
N GLU A 183 -16.44 -10.57 6.54
CA GLU A 183 -16.51 -11.92 7.13
C GLU A 183 -16.59 -11.89 8.66
N ILE A 184 -16.26 -10.76 9.30
CA ILE A 184 -16.39 -10.56 10.75
C ILE A 184 -17.81 -10.10 11.13
N SER A 185 -18.37 -10.69 12.18
CA SER A 185 -19.69 -10.26 12.68
C SER A 185 -19.60 -8.90 13.38
N PRO A 186 -20.65 -8.04 13.31
CA PRO A 186 -20.65 -6.74 13.97
C PRO A 186 -20.42 -6.82 15.49
N SER A 187 -20.95 -7.85 16.15
CA SER A 187 -20.76 -8.07 17.59
C SER A 187 -19.31 -8.40 17.92
N THR A 188 -18.63 -9.17 17.07
CA THR A 188 -17.20 -9.52 17.25
C THR A 188 -16.31 -8.31 16.97
N ALA A 189 -16.61 -7.54 15.92
CA ALA A 189 -15.86 -6.34 15.56
C ALA A 189 -15.94 -5.23 16.63
N ALA A 190 -17.03 -5.18 17.40
CA ALA A 190 -17.26 -4.22 18.47
C ALA A 190 -16.73 -4.66 19.85
N LEU A 191 -16.11 -5.84 19.97
CA LEU A 191 -15.52 -6.29 21.23
C LEU A 191 -14.35 -5.37 21.62
N VAL A 192 -14.25 -5.04 22.91
CA VAL A 192 -13.22 -4.17 23.46
C VAL A 192 -12.44 -4.86 24.56
N LEU A 193 -11.17 -4.50 24.69
CA LEU A 193 -10.30 -4.81 25.81
C LEU A 193 -9.90 -3.52 26.54
N PRO A 194 -9.64 -3.59 27.86
CA PRO A 194 -8.98 -2.49 28.56
C PRO A 194 -7.58 -2.24 27.99
N MET A 195 -7.18 -0.97 27.94
CA MET A 195 -5.87 -0.55 27.45
C MET A 195 -4.75 -1.13 28.34
N PRO A 196 -3.67 -1.66 27.75
CA PRO A 196 -2.54 -2.15 28.53
C PRO A 196 -1.83 -1.00 29.27
N PRO A 197 -1.33 -1.22 30.51
CA PRO A 197 -0.69 -0.18 31.32
C PRO A 197 0.45 0.56 30.62
N SER A 198 1.19 -0.12 29.73
CA SER A 198 2.31 0.44 28.98
C SER A 198 1.92 1.56 27.99
N ARG A 199 0.64 1.67 27.60
CA ARG A 199 0.14 2.78 26.75
C ARG A 199 -0.52 3.90 27.54
N ILE A 200 -1.01 3.62 28.75
CA ILE A 200 -1.63 4.63 29.63
C ILE A 200 -0.63 5.76 29.97
N ALA A 201 0.65 5.42 30.13
CA ALA A 201 1.70 6.40 30.43
C ALA A 201 2.01 7.40 29.29
N CYS A 202 1.57 7.13 28.06
CA CYS A 202 1.80 8.00 26.90
C CYS A 202 0.66 9.03 26.68
N CYS A 203 -0.47 8.89 27.38
CA CYS A 203 -1.61 9.81 27.29
C CYS A 203 -1.53 10.82 28.45
N GLN A 204 -0.78 11.91 28.28
CA GLN A 204 -0.56 12.93 29.33
C GLN A 204 -1.52 14.12 29.29
N ASP A 205 -2.47 14.16 28.35
CA ASP A 205 -3.45 15.25 28.30
C ASP A 205 -4.75 14.87 29.02
N GLU A 206 -4.90 15.34 30.26
CA GLU A 206 -6.04 15.14 31.17
C GLU A 206 -7.37 15.77 30.68
N LYS A 207 -7.45 16.31 29.45
CA LYS A 207 -8.57 17.17 29.02
C LYS A 207 -9.66 16.51 28.17
N ASP A 208 -9.53 15.25 27.78
CA ASP A 208 -10.53 14.56 26.90
C ASP A 208 -11.09 13.24 27.47
N CYS A 209 -10.87 12.96 28.75
CA CYS A 209 -11.23 11.66 29.33
C CYS A 209 -12.67 11.62 29.83
N ASP A 210 -13.62 11.33 28.94
CA ASP A 210 -14.85 10.65 29.37
C ASP A 210 -14.52 9.17 29.68
N SER A 211 -14.50 8.90 30.99
CA SER A 211 -13.89 7.74 31.63
C SER A 211 -14.57 6.40 31.31
N LYS A 212 -14.13 5.74 30.23
CA LYS A 212 -14.09 4.28 29.99
C LYS A 212 -13.65 3.99 28.54
N LEU A 213 -14.06 4.84 27.60
CA LEU A 213 -13.73 4.68 26.17
C LEU A 213 -12.27 5.07 25.88
N ALA A 214 -11.75 6.11 26.58
CA ALA A 214 -10.36 6.55 26.48
C ALA A 214 -9.33 5.48 26.92
N ASN A 215 -9.77 4.48 27.71
CA ASN A 215 -8.94 3.40 28.22
C ASN A 215 -9.33 2.05 27.63
N SER A 216 -9.93 2.02 26.43
CA SER A 216 -10.31 0.78 25.77
C SER A 216 -9.82 0.75 24.33
N ARG A 217 -9.48 -0.45 23.85
CA ARG A 217 -9.09 -0.74 22.47
C ARG A 217 -9.99 -1.84 21.93
N LEU A 218 -10.27 -1.87 20.63
CA LEU A 218 -10.94 -3.02 20.05
C LEU A 218 -10.10 -4.29 20.30
N LEU A 219 -10.76 -5.38 20.68
CA LEU A 219 -10.12 -6.69 20.83
C LEU A 219 -9.44 -7.08 19.51
N TYR A 220 -10.10 -6.81 18.38
CA TYR A 220 -9.59 -7.02 17.03
C TYR A 220 -9.20 -5.67 16.41
N CYS A 221 -8.09 -5.12 16.89
CA CYS A 221 -7.59 -3.80 16.55
C CYS A 221 -6.44 -3.79 15.52
N HIS A 222 -5.93 -4.95 15.11
CA HIS A 222 -4.81 -5.06 14.17
C HIS A 222 -5.30 -5.00 12.72
N GLY A 223 -5.58 -3.79 12.23
CA GLY A 223 -6.04 -3.55 10.86
C GLY A 223 -4.94 -3.84 9.84
N ASN A 224 -5.18 -4.82 8.95
CA ASN A 224 -4.28 -5.20 7.88
C ASN A 224 -4.21 -4.10 6.80
N ILE A 225 -3.02 -3.53 6.60
CA ILE A 225 -2.79 -2.49 5.59
C ILE A 225 -2.10 -3.03 4.32
N CYS A 226 -2.18 -4.34 4.09
CA CYS A 226 -1.59 -5.03 2.94
C CYS A 226 -0.11 -4.66 2.75
N ASN A 227 0.68 -4.66 3.83
CA ASN A 227 2.13 -4.46 3.82
C ASN A 227 2.78 -5.65 4.55
N HIS A 228 3.46 -6.51 3.81
CA HIS A 228 3.91 -7.81 4.28
C HIS A 228 5.42 -7.96 4.06
N PHE A 229 6.05 -8.68 4.98
CA PHE A 229 7.41 -9.18 4.83
C PHE A 229 7.33 -10.69 4.65
N MET A 230 8.10 -11.23 3.71
CA MET A 230 8.27 -12.66 3.51
C MET A 230 9.73 -12.97 3.18
N THR A 231 10.27 -14.03 3.78
CA THR A 231 11.55 -14.57 3.33
C THR A 231 11.39 -15.25 1.96
N LEU A 232 12.44 -15.28 1.14
CA LEU A 232 12.39 -15.99 -0.14
C LEU A 232 12.06 -17.48 0.08
N THR A 233 12.63 -18.11 1.12
CA THR A 233 12.33 -19.50 1.46
C THR A 233 10.86 -19.72 1.83
N PHE A 234 10.23 -18.77 2.54
CA PHE A 234 8.79 -18.84 2.81
C PHE A 234 7.97 -18.71 1.53
N LEU A 235 8.31 -17.76 0.65
CA LEU A 235 7.66 -17.60 -0.64
C LEU A 235 7.75 -18.87 -1.49
N GLU A 236 8.94 -19.45 -1.62
CA GLU A 236 9.15 -20.70 -2.37
C GLU A 236 8.30 -21.85 -1.83
N ARG A 237 8.12 -21.92 -0.49
CA ARG A 237 7.24 -22.90 0.14
C ARG A 237 5.79 -22.67 -0.23
N VAL A 238 5.26 -21.45 -0.05
CA VAL A 238 3.83 -21.17 -0.27
C VAL A 238 3.43 -21.08 -1.74
N CYS A 239 4.39 -20.87 -2.65
CA CYS A 239 4.18 -20.97 -4.09
C CYS A 239 4.18 -22.42 -4.60
N ASN A 240 4.58 -23.40 -3.79
CA ASN A 240 4.48 -24.81 -4.18
C ASN A 240 3.01 -25.17 -4.47
N PRO A 241 2.70 -25.82 -5.61
CA PRO A 241 1.32 -26.15 -5.99
C PRO A 241 0.51 -26.89 -4.91
N GLU A 242 1.16 -27.70 -4.07
CA GLU A 242 0.50 -28.43 -2.98
C GLU A 242 -0.04 -27.50 -1.89
N LEU A 243 0.68 -26.43 -1.54
CA LEU A 243 0.23 -25.45 -0.55
C LEU A 243 -0.61 -24.34 -1.19
N GLU A 244 -0.24 -23.89 -2.39
CA GLU A 244 -0.97 -22.87 -3.13
C GLU A 244 -2.43 -23.31 -3.41
N SER A 245 -2.64 -24.59 -3.74
CA SER A 245 -3.97 -25.15 -3.97
C SER A 245 -4.83 -25.28 -2.71
N GLN A 246 -4.24 -25.17 -1.51
CA GLN A 246 -4.99 -25.13 -0.24
C GLN A 246 -5.55 -23.73 0.06
N LEU A 247 -5.12 -22.70 -0.67
CA LEU A 247 -5.63 -21.35 -0.48
C LEU A 247 -7.10 -21.27 -0.93
N PRO A 248 -8.00 -20.73 -0.10
CA PRO A 248 -9.42 -20.65 -0.43
C PRO A 248 -9.67 -19.64 -1.55
N TYR A 249 -10.70 -19.91 -2.35
CA TYR A 249 -11.30 -18.88 -3.19
C TYR A 249 -12.39 -18.16 -2.41
N HIS A 250 -12.24 -16.84 -2.27
CA HIS A 250 -13.24 -15.95 -1.75
C HIS A 250 -14.19 -15.54 -2.89
N VAL A 251 -15.49 -15.49 -2.58
CA VAL A 251 -16.54 -15.29 -3.58
C VAL A 251 -17.06 -13.86 -3.54
N ALA A 252 -16.82 -13.10 -4.61
CA ALA A 252 -17.36 -11.76 -4.77
C ALA A 252 -18.56 -11.74 -5.74
N ARG A 253 -19.73 -11.31 -5.26
CA ARG A 253 -20.93 -11.13 -6.11
C ARG A 253 -20.85 -9.81 -6.87
N LYS A 254 -20.89 -9.85 -8.20
CA LYS A 254 -20.74 -8.66 -9.06
C LYS A 254 -21.82 -8.60 -10.14
N LYS A 255 -22.01 -7.38 -10.67
CA LYS A 255 -22.78 -7.11 -11.88
C LYS A 255 -21.82 -7.22 -13.07
N VAL A 256 -21.97 -8.26 -13.88
CA VAL A 256 -21.07 -8.53 -15.02
C VAL A 256 -21.91 -8.57 -16.31
N PRO A 257 -21.71 -7.59 -17.21
CA PRO A 257 -22.26 -7.64 -18.55
C PRO A 257 -21.80 -8.90 -19.27
N HIS A 258 -22.73 -9.58 -19.95
CA HIS A 258 -22.48 -10.85 -20.64
C HIS A 258 -23.40 -10.98 -21.85
N ILE A 259 -23.08 -11.87 -22.78
CA ILE A 259 -23.94 -12.17 -23.92
C ILE A 259 -24.99 -13.21 -23.53
N ASP A 260 -26.22 -13.01 -23.99
CA ASP A 260 -27.24 -14.05 -24.04
C ASP A 260 -26.97 -14.98 -25.23
N LEU A 261 -26.76 -16.27 -24.96
CA LEU A 261 -26.33 -17.21 -26.01
C LEU A 261 -27.43 -17.59 -27.00
N GLU A 262 -28.70 -17.43 -26.63
CA GLU A 262 -29.84 -17.75 -27.50
C GLU A 262 -30.09 -16.61 -28.50
N THR A 263 -30.11 -15.37 -28.01
CA THR A 263 -30.41 -14.18 -28.79
C THR A 263 -29.16 -13.54 -29.40
N GLY A 264 -27.98 -13.79 -28.82
CA GLY A 264 -26.72 -13.14 -29.19
C GLY A 264 -26.62 -11.68 -28.77
N THR A 265 -27.47 -11.20 -27.86
CA THR A 265 -27.51 -9.81 -27.41
C THR A 265 -26.75 -9.61 -26.10
N THR A 266 -26.13 -8.43 -25.90
CA THR A 266 -25.42 -8.11 -24.65
C THR A 266 -26.40 -7.69 -23.56
N ILE A 267 -26.40 -8.42 -22.45
CA ILE A 267 -27.15 -8.09 -21.24
C ILE A 267 -26.27 -7.26 -20.30
N THR A 268 -26.78 -6.10 -19.89
CA THR A 268 -26.20 -5.30 -18.79
C THR A 268 -27.08 -5.45 -17.55
N PRO A 269 -26.64 -6.21 -16.53
CA PRO A 269 -27.49 -6.56 -15.40
C PRO A 269 -27.66 -5.40 -14.41
N THR A 270 -28.88 -5.24 -13.88
CA THR A 270 -29.21 -4.21 -12.87
C THR A 270 -28.94 -4.68 -11.43
N GLN A 271 -28.87 -5.99 -11.21
CA GLN A 271 -28.53 -6.65 -9.94
C GLN A 271 -27.34 -7.60 -10.11
N PRO A 272 -26.61 -7.98 -9.04
CA PRO A 272 -25.53 -8.95 -9.16
C PRO A 272 -26.01 -10.25 -9.81
N ASN A 273 -25.29 -10.73 -10.82
CA ASN A 273 -25.63 -11.91 -11.62
C ASN A 273 -24.47 -12.93 -11.70
N ALA A 274 -23.32 -12.58 -11.13
CA ALA A 274 -22.08 -13.31 -11.33
C ALA A 274 -21.26 -13.46 -10.04
N LEU A 275 -20.46 -14.51 -9.99
CA LEU A 275 -19.47 -14.82 -8.98
C LEU A 275 -18.08 -14.62 -9.59
N LYS A 276 -17.27 -13.79 -8.93
CA LYS A 276 -15.82 -13.74 -9.15
C LYS A 276 -15.14 -14.49 -8.02
N LEU A 277 -14.13 -15.28 -8.37
CA LEU A 277 -13.34 -16.07 -7.43
C LEU A 277 -11.98 -15.40 -7.27
N GLU A 278 -11.63 -15.03 -6.04
CA GLU A 278 -10.40 -14.31 -5.72
C GLU A 278 -9.68 -15.04 -4.58
N LYS A 279 -8.37 -15.28 -4.71
CA LYS A 279 -7.50 -15.66 -3.58
C LYS A 279 -7.01 -14.39 -2.90
N PHE A 280 -6.79 -14.43 -1.59
CA PHE A 280 -6.18 -13.33 -0.87
C PHE A 280 -4.73 -13.58 -0.50
N ILE A 281 -3.91 -12.56 -0.67
CA ILE A 281 -2.46 -12.61 -0.44
C ILE A 281 -2.13 -13.00 1.01
N PHE A 282 -2.94 -12.62 1.99
CA PHE A 282 -2.67 -12.91 3.40
C PHE A 282 -3.10 -14.34 3.82
N ASP A 283 -3.77 -15.12 2.98
CA ASP A 283 -4.22 -16.46 3.35
C ASP A 283 -3.06 -17.43 3.59
N VAL A 284 -1.85 -17.11 3.11
CA VAL A 284 -0.64 -17.88 3.39
C VAL A 284 -0.11 -17.69 4.81
N PHE A 285 -0.59 -16.70 5.58
CA PHE A 285 -0.10 -16.45 6.95
C PHE A 285 -0.24 -17.70 7.83
N GLN A 286 -1.25 -18.52 7.55
CA GLN A 286 -1.51 -19.77 8.25
C GLN A 286 -0.39 -20.82 8.09
N PHE A 287 0.49 -20.66 7.09
CA PHE A 287 1.63 -21.54 6.82
C PHE A 287 2.95 -21.00 7.38
N SER A 288 2.94 -19.83 8.02
CA SER A 288 4.12 -19.26 8.67
C SER A 288 4.51 -20.09 9.89
N GLN A 289 5.80 -20.36 10.04
CA GLN A 289 6.37 -21.01 11.22
C GLN A 289 6.72 -20.00 12.30
N ARG A 290 7.01 -18.76 11.90
CA ARG A 290 7.30 -17.66 12.80
C ARG A 290 6.73 -16.36 12.25
N PHE A 291 5.48 -16.10 12.62
CA PHE A 291 4.75 -14.93 12.20
C PHE A 291 5.02 -13.74 13.13
N ALA A 292 5.14 -12.54 12.58
CA ALA A 292 5.25 -11.31 13.37
C ALA A 292 4.24 -10.24 12.92
N ILE A 293 3.80 -9.41 13.87
CA ILE A 293 2.93 -8.26 13.63
C ILE A 293 3.70 -7.01 14.03
N TRP A 294 3.68 -6.00 13.17
CA TRP A 294 4.32 -4.71 13.40
C TRP A 294 3.28 -3.59 13.29
N GLU A 295 2.91 -3.00 14.42
CA GLU A 295 1.94 -1.90 14.45
C GLU A 295 2.62 -0.56 14.15
N VAL A 296 2.06 0.22 13.23
CA VAL A 296 2.56 1.54 12.82
C VAL A 296 1.52 2.62 13.04
N ASP A 297 1.98 3.88 13.08
CA ASP A 297 1.09 5.03 13.09
C ASP A 297 0.45 5.25 11.72
N ARG A 298 -0.87 5.15 11.67
CA ARG A 298 -1.70 5.40 10.49
C ARG A 298 -1.37 6.74 9.83
N ALA A 299 -1.21 7.80 10.61
CA ALA A 299 -0.97 9.14 10.08
C ALA A 299 0.33 9.25 9.28
N THR A 300 1.27 8.33 9.50
CA THR A 300 2.60 8.33 8.86
C THR A 300 2.75 7.25 7.79
N GLU A 301 1.97 6.16 7.84
CA GLU A 301 2.21 4.99 6.99
C GLU A 301 0.98 4.46 6.25
N PHE A 302 -0.25 4.96 6.50
CA PHE A 302 -1.45 4.44 5.84
C PHE A 302 -2.48 5.50 5.47
N SER A 303 -2.66 5.69 4.17
CA SER A 303 -3.76 6.46 3.58
C SER A 303 -4.10 5.84 2.23
N PRO A 304 -5.12 4.96 2.16
CA PRO A 304 -5.43 4.20 0.95
C PRO A 304 -6.32 4.99 -0.02
N LEU A 305 -6.09 4.81 -1.31
CA LEU A 305 -6.95 5.34 -2.38
C LEU A 305 -7.90 4.26 -2.90
N LYS A 306 -9.13 4.22 -2.37
CA LYS A 306 -10.16 3.22 -2.71
C LYS A 306 -11.38 3.81 -3.41
N ASN A 307 -11.70 5.05 -3.08
CA ASN A 307 -12.92 5.72 -3.48
C ASN A 307 -12.66 6.83 -4.50
N ARG A 308 -13.72 7.22 -5.21
CA ARG A 308 -13.67 8.31 -6.20
C ARG A 308 -13.55 9.66 -5.50
N SER A 309 -13.10 10.66 -6.25
CA SER A 309 -13.09 12.08 -5.82
C SER A 309 -14.46 12.49 -5.25
N GLY A 310 -14.42 13.22 -4.13
CA GLY A 310 -15.61 13.70 -3.41
C GLY A 310 -16.26 12.69 -2.46
N ALA A 311 -15.75 11.47 -2.37
CA ALA A 311 -16.16 10.55 -1.30
C ALA A 311 -15.65 11.03 0.07
N GLN A 312 -16.30 10.56 1.15
CA GLN A 312 -15.98 10.98 2.51
C GLN A 312 -14.59 10.50 2.97
N ASN A 313 -14.21 9.27 2.62
CA ASN A 313 -12.97 8.62 3.06
C ASN A 313 -12.25 7.98 1.86
N ASP A 314 -10.95 7.69 2.03
CA ASP A 314 -10.11 6.91 1.11
C ASP A 314 -10.18 7.37 -0.36
N CYS A 315 -10.30 8.68 -0.57
CA CYS A 315 -10.43 9.34 -1.87
C CYS A 315 -9.18 10.20 -2.18
N PRO A 316 -9.01 10.69 -3.43
CA PRO A 316 -7.87 11.52 -3.81
C PRO A 316 -7.62 12.70 -2.86
N GLU A 317 -8.69 13.36 -2.40
CA GLU A 317 -8.61 14.53 -1.51
C GLU A 317 -8.06 14.14 -0.13
N THR A 318 -8.57 13.05 0.46
CA THR A 318 -8.07 12.54 1.75
C THR A 318 -6.61 12.09 1.65
N CYS A 319 -6.24 11.39 0.58
CA CYS A 319 -4.87 10.96 0.30
C CYS A 319 -3.90 12.15 0.16
N ARG A 320 -4.30 13.15 -0.62
CA ARG A 320 -3.55 14.40 -0.79
C ARG A 320 -3.34 15.08 0.56
N GLN A 321 -4.40 15.19 1.36
CA GLN A 321 -4.35 15.82 2.67
C GLN A 321 -3.42 15.06 3.63
N SER A 322 -3.46 13.73 3.63
CA SER A 322 -2.57 12.91 4.47
C SER A 322 -1.09 13.19 4.17
N ILE A 323 -0.70 13.24 2.89
CA ILE A 323 0.68 13.56 2.50
C ILE A 323 1.06 14.98 2.94
N LEU A 324 0.22 15.97 2.68
CA LEU A 324 0.52 17.37 3.01
C LEU A 324 0.58 17.59 4.53
N ASN A 325 -0.27 16.93 5.30
CA ASN A 325 -0.23 16.96 6.77
C ASN A 325 1.08 16.35 7.30
N LEU A 326 1.48 15.20 6.76
CA LEU A 326 2.75 14.55 7.11
C LEU A 326 3.93 15.47 6.81
N HIS A 327 3.99 16.04 5.60
CA HIS A 327 5.06 16.96 5.21
C HIS A 327 5.08 18.25 6.04
N ALA A 328 3.90 18.80 6.36
CA ALA A 328 3.81 19.95 7.25
C ALA A 328 4.29 19.62 8.67
N SER A 329 4.04 18.40 9.17
CA SER A 329 4.57 17.95 10.46
C SER A 329 6.11 17.89 10.46
N TRP A 330 6.71 17.36 9.38
CA TRP A 330 8.16 17.31 9.23
C TRP A 330 8.78 18.69 9.10
N ALA A 331 8.17 19.58 8.31
CA ALA A 331 8.62 20.95 8.17
C ALA A 331 8.60 21.72 9.50
N ARG A 332 7.52 21.57 10.29
CA ARG A 332 7.44 22.17 11.64
C ARG A 332 8.50 21.61 12.57
N ALA A 333 8.70 20.28 12.57
CA ALA A 333 9.75 19.63 13.36
C ALA A 333 11.16 20.15 13.00
N ALA A 334 11.39 20.51 11.74
CA ALA A 334 12.62 21.14 11.27
C ALA A 334 12.73 22.65 11.55
N GLY A 335 11.71 23.26 12.16
CA GLY A 335 11.70 24.67 12.55
C GLY A 335 11.10 25.63 11.52
N ALA A 336 10.33 25.15 10.55
CA ALA A 336 9.53 26.01 9.67
C ALA A 336 8.36 26.65 10.42
N VAL A 337 8.00 27.87 10.04
CA VAL A 337 6.85 28.60 10.59
C VAL A 337 5.77 28.70 9.50
N PHE A 338 4.53 28.34 9.80
CA PHE A 338 3.42 28.50 8.86
C PHE A 338 2.70 29.81 9.15
N ALA A 339 2.42 30.63 8.12
CA ALA A 339 1.85 31.96 8.32
C ALA A 339 0.41 31.94 8.84
N SER A 340 -0.37 30.92 8.49
CA SER A 340 -1.70 30.68 9.04
C SER A 340 -1.68 29.39 9.86
N GLU A 341 -1.79 29.49 11.19
CA GLU A 341 -1.92 28.30 12.05
C GLU A 341 -3.29 27.61 11.83
N ASP A 342 -4.32 28.38 11.49
CA ASP A 342 -5.72 27.91 11.43
C ASP A 342 -6.17 27.39 10.06
N ASN A 343 -5.36 27.51 9.00
CA ASN A 343 -5.76 27.12 7.65
C ASN A 343 -4.70 26.31 6.91
N ILE A 344 -4.63 25.02 7.26
CA ILE A 344 -3.73 24.01 6.69
C ILE A 344 -3.87 23.90 5.17
N ASN A 345 -5.00 24.30 4.57
CA ASN A 345 -5.20 24.21 3.13
C ASN A 345 -4.65 25.41 2.35
N ARG A 346 -4.35 26.52 3.04
CA ARG A 346 -3.82 27.73 2.42
C ARG A 346 -2.30 27.69 2.29
N ASP A 347 -1.63 27.35 3.40
CA ASP A 347 -0.18 27.32 3.50
C ASP A 347 0.27 25.86 3.54
N VAL A 348 0.62 25.31 2.38
CA VAL A 348 1.00 23.90 2.22
C VAL A 348 2.44 23.77 1.76
N ILE A 349 3.08 22.67 2.16
CA ILE A 349 4.37 22.23 1.65
C ILE A 349 4.28 20.78 1.24
N GLU A 350 4.67 20.48 0.00
CA GLU A 350 4.98 19.14 -0.44
C GLU A 350 6.50 18.94 -0.36
N ILE A 351 6.96 17.86 0.25
CA ILE A 351 8.37 17.49 0.31
C ILE A 351 8.59 16.30 -0.61
N SER A 352 9.51 16.45 -1.56
CA SER A 352 9.90 15.38 -2.47
C SER A 352 10.55 14.22 -1.72
N PRO A 353 10.20 12.95 -2.01
CA PRO A 353 10.87 11.79 -1.43
C PRO A 353 12.39 11.76 -1.67
N LEU A 354 12.86 12.43 -2.73
CA LEU A 354 14.29 12.57 -3.02
C LEU A 354 15.01 13.50 -2.03
N VAL A 355 14.29 14.41 -1.37
CA VAL A 355 14.84 15.27 -0.31
C VAL A 355 14.80 14.55 1.03
N SER A 356 13.65 13.95 1.38
CA SER A 356 13.40 13.36 2.69
C SER A 356 12.42 12.19 2.60
N LEU A 357 12.76 11.07 3.22
CA LEU A 357 11.89 9.90 3.30
C LEU A 357 11.03 9.88 4.56
N ASN A 358 11.58 10.37 5.68
CA ASN A 358 10.99 10.26 7.01
C ASN A 358 11.12 11.56 7.83
N GLY A 359 11.35 12.69 7.16
CA GLY A 359 11.53 13.99 7.81
C GLY A 359 12.99 14.34 8.13
N GLU A 360 13.96 13.51 7.74
CA GLU A 360 15.39 13.83 7.79
C GLU A 360 15.81 14.88 6.74
N ASN A 361 16.96 15.53 6.93
CA ASN A 361 17.58 16.47 5.97
C ASN A 361 16.72 17.70 5.64
N LEU A 362 15.98 18.22 6.62
CA LEU A 362 15.07 19.36 6.46
C LEU A 362 15.54 20.64 7.15
N GLU A 363 16.79 20.70 7.61
CA GLU A 363 17.37 21.83 8.33
C GLU A 363 17.32 23.14 7.52
N CYS A 364 17.25 23.04 6.18
CA CYS A 364 17.07 24.17 5.28
C CYS A 364 15.76 24.95 5.50
N LEU A 365 14.79 24.33 6.18
CA LEU A 365 13.50 24.93 6.52
C LEU A 365 13.53 25.73 7.85
N LYS A 366 14.61 25.64 8.63
CA LYS A 366 14.71 26.30 9.93
C LYS A 366 14.54 27.82 9.79
N GLY A 367 13.52 28.37 10.47
CA GLY A 367 13.19 29.79 10.44
C GLY A 367 12.56 30.27 9.12
N LYS A 368 12.24 29.37 8.18
CA LYS A 368 11.53 29.73 6.94
C LYS A 368 10.03 29.87 7.22
N THR A 369 9.43 30.94 6.71
CA THR A 369 7.98 31.12 6.74
C THR A 369 7.34 30.51 5.50
N ILE A 370 6.49 29.51 5.69
CA ILE A 370 5.71 28.85 4.63
C ILE A 370 4.44 29.67 4.39
N THR A 371 4.26 30.14 3.15
CA THR A 371 3.09 30.88 2.68
C THR A 371 2.62 30.36 1.32
N GLY A 372 1.32 30.18 1.14
CA GLY A 372 0.75 29.63 -0.09
C GLY A 372 1.17 28.18 -0.36
N VAL A 373 1.25 27.80 -1.63
CA VAL A 373 1.59 26.44 -2.06
C VAL A 373 3.09 26.34 -2.30
N ASN A 374 3.76 25.43 -1.60
CA ASN A 374 5.21 25.23 -1.70
C ASN A 374 5.56 23.78 -2.02
N ILE A 375 6.69 23.60 -2.71
CA ILE A 375 7.31 22.31 -2.96
C ILE A 375 8.78 22.41 -2.56
N LEU A 376 9.27 21.47 -1.75
CA LEU A 376 10.69 21.28 -1.48
C LEU A 376 11.23 20.15 -2.36
N GLU A 377 12.12 20.49 -3.29
CA GLU A 377 12.72 19.58 -4.27
C GLU A 377 14.23 19.57 -4.19
N LEU A 378 14.86 18.52 -4.70
CA LEU A 378 16.27 18.59 -5.09
C LEU A 378 16.38 19.35 -6.41
N ARG A 379 17.25 20.37 -6.43
CA ARG A 379 17.67 21.05 -7.66
C ARG A 379 19.18 21.09 -7.75
N ARG A 380 19.68 20.97 -8.96
CA ARG A 380 21.11 21.09 -9.23
C ARG A 380 21.55 22.55 -9.08
N SER A 381 22.51 22.80 -8.20
CA SER A 381 23.15 24.10 -8.00
C SER A 381 24.06 24.47 -9.17
N GLU A 382 24.54 25.72 -9.19
CA GLU A 382 25.54 26.18 -10.17
C GLU A 382 26.86 25.38 -10.06
N ASP A 383 27.18 24.92 -8.85
CA ASP A 383 28.35 24.07 -8.56
C ASP A 383 28.12 22.58 -8.93
N GLY A 384 26.92 22.24 -9.41
CA GLY A 384 26.57 20.91 -9.89
C GLY A 384 26.08 19.93 -8.81
N GLU A 385 25.89 20.38 -7.57
CA GLU A 385 25.38 19.59 -6.45
C GLU A 385 23.85 19.62 -6.36
N ASP A 386 23.22 18.51 -5.96
CA ASP A 386 21.78 18.49 -5.70
C ASP A 386 21.47 19.06 -4.31
N VAL A 387 20.78 20.20 -4.26
CA VAL A 387 20.45 20.91 -3.03
C VAL A 387 18.93 21.03 -2.81
N PRO A 388 18.44 20.83 -1.58
CA PRO A 388 17.03 21.08 -1.24
C PRO A 388 16.66 22.55 -1.48
N THR A 389 15.70 22.77 -2.37
CA THR A 389 15.25 24.10 -2.79
C THR A 389 13.75 24.25 -2.60
N LEU A 390 13.34 25.23 -1.80
CA LEU A 390 11.94 25.57 -1.57
C LEU A 390 11.41 26.42 -2.72
N ILE A 391 10.36 25.96 -3.37
CA ILE A 391 9.75 26.56 -4.56
C ILE A 391 8.31 26.93 -4.23
N GLN A 392 7.96 28.20 -4.39
CA GLN A 392 6.56 28.63 -4.29
C GLN A 392 5.86 28.43 -5.63
N VAL A 393 4.79 27.64 -5.64
CA VAL A 393 3.96 27.39 -6.81
C VAL A 393 2.98 28.54 -6.95
N LYS A 394 3.07 29.29 -8.06
CA LYS A 394 2.06 30.31 -8.36
C LYS A 394 0.73 29.60 -8.61
N ALA A 395 -0.34 30.03 -7.94
CA ALA A 395 -1.67 29.60 -8.31
C ALA A 395 -1.89 30.01 -9.79
N ASN A 396 -2.11 29.03 -10.66
CA ASN A 396 -2.65 29.34 -11.97
C ASN A 396 -4.08 29.85 -11.72
N ASN A 397 -4.30 31.14 -11.99
CA ASN A 397 -5.62 31.78 -11.94
C ASN A 397 -6.65 31.06 -12.81
#